data_AF-A0A7S1VZI1-F1
#
_entry.id   AF-A0A7S1VZI1-F1
#
_cell.length_a   1.000
_cell.length_b   1.000
_cell.length_c   1.000
_cell.angle_alpha   90.00
_cell.angle_beta   90.00
_cell.angle_gamma   90.00
#
_symmetry.space_group_name_H-M   'P 1'
#
loop_
_entity.id
_entity.type
_entity.pdbx_description
1 polymer ?
#
loop_
_entity_poly.entity_id
_entity_poly.type
_entity_poly.pdbx_seq_one_letter_code
_entity_poly.pdbx_strand_id
1 'polypeptide(L)'
;SDTCAIDYSSKEEKAGEIISSLTPKEADRTELKDREAAISASLYMNPATGKIASNLVVTWEPAVAEILDRMTRLSNPNRPFLVGLVGIPGSGKSTSAEIVTSLLGSVNGDEDDERSIVMPMDGYHLPLKTLAESDNAADLIYRRGAPDTFDPASLYDAICEIAYGSNETVTMPGFDHAVGDPVPNQHTFVRSKHKIVIVEGIYLLHDADGWEIMKRLFDWTIYIDADIDACIERLKIRNQCIPGYTPEEIAKRCDIVDRRNAEMSRDSARKYASQIVKSGAS
;
A
#
# COMPACT_ATOMS: atom_id res chain seq x y z
N SER A 1 -32.59 1.66 -16.97
CA SER A 1 -31.45 2.37 -16.34
C SER A 1 -30.82 1.34 -15.44
N ASP A 2 -29.96 0.54 -16.06
CA ASP A 2 -29.64 -0.78 -15.56
C ASP A 2 -28.25 -0.70 -14.94
N THR A 3 -28.23 -0.45 -13.63
CA THR A 3 -27.02 -0.55 -12.83
C THR A 3 -26.60 -2.01 -12.78
N CYS A 4 -25.47 -2.30 -13.44
CA CYS A 4 -24.78 -3.58 -13.38
C CYS A 4 -24.33 -3.83 -11.94
N ALA A 5 -25.15 -4.54 -11.16
CA ALA A 5 -24.73 -5.07 -9.87
C ALA A 5 -23.81 -6.27 -10.15
N ILE A 6 -22.50 -6.04 -10.08
CA ILE A 6 -21.50 -7.10 -10.16
C ILE A 6 -21.52 -7.84 -8.81
N ASP A 7 -21.77 -9.13 -8.84
CA ASP A 7 -21.78 -9.98 -7.64
C ASP A 7 -20.33 -10.34 -7.22
N TYR A 8 -19.85 -9.69 -6.16
CA TYR A 8 -18.48 -9.83 -5.65
C TYR A 8 -18.30 -11.05 -4.73
N SER A 9 -19.37 -11.66 -4.19
CA SER A 9 -19.24 -12.75 -3.21
C SER A 9 -18.61 -14.00 -3.82
N SER A 10 -18.91 -14.29 -5.08
CA SER A 10 -18.36 -15.44 -5.81
C SER A 10 -16.86 -15.33 -6.12
N LYS A 11 -16.31 -14.11 -6.08
CA LYS A 11 -14.88 -13.84 -6.31
C LYS A 11 -14.08 -13.91 -5.01
N GLU A 12 -14.63 -13.35 -3.93
CA GLU A 12 -14.03 -13.43 -2.59
C GLU A 12 -13.94 -14.89 -2.11
N GLU A 13 -14.96 -15.70 -2.37
CA GLU A 13 -14.99 -17.12 -2.00
C GLU A 13 -13.92 -17.93 -2.76
N LYS A 14 -13.79 -17.73 -4.08
CA LYS A 14 -12.73 -18.35 -4.90
C LYS A 14 -11.33 -17.89 -4.52
N ALA A 15 -11.18 -16.60 -4.19
CA ALA A 15 -9.92 -16.08 -3.66
C ALA A 15 -9.58 -16.76 -2.33
N GLY A 16 -10.54 -16.90 -1.43
CA GLY A 16 -10.40 -17.62 -0.17
C GLY A 16 -9.99 -19.08 -0.34
N GLU A 17 -10.61 -19.82 -1.27
CA GLU A 17 -10.24 -21.21 -1.57
C GLU A 17 -8.80 -21.33 -2.10
N ILE A 18 -8.41 -20.47 -3.05
CA ILE A 18 -7.06 -20.46 -3.60
C ILE A 18 -6.04 -20.06 -2.53
N ILE A 19 -6.32 -19.03 -1.72
CA ILE A 19 -5.45 -18.59 -0.61
C ILE A 19 -5.30 -19.71 0.43
N SER A 20 -6.38 -20.41 0.79
CA SER A 20 -6.35 -21.52 1.75
C SER A 20 -5.50 -22.71 1.28
N SER A 21 -5.45 -22.94 -0.04
CA SER A 21 -4.61 -23.95 -0.67
C SER A 21 -3.12 -23.56 -0.74
N LEU A 22 -2.81 -22.27 -0.55
CA LEU A 22 -1.48 -21.68 -0.67
C LEU A 22 -0.90 -21.23 0.69
N THR A 23 -1.70 -21.17 1.75
CA THR A 23 -1.19 -21.03 3.12
C THR A 23 -0.23 -22.20 3.41
N PRO A 24 1.06 -21.94 3.67
CA PRO A 24 2.00 -23.01 3.97
C PRO A 24 1.50 -23.75 5.22
N LYS A 25 1.33 -25.07 5.12
CA LYS A 25 1.25 -25.90 6.33
C LYS A 25 2.56 -25.68 7.09
N GLU A 26 2.55 -25.70 8.42
CA GLU A 26 3.73 -25.36 9.26
C GLU A 26 5.04 -26.10 8.89
N ALA A 27 4.96 -27.20 8.12
CA ALA A 27 6.08 -27.98 7.61
C ALA A 27 6.61 -27.56 6.22
N ASP A 28 6.01 -26.58 5.54
CA ASP A 28 6.26 -26.24 4.12
C ASP A 28 6.91 -24.85 3.97
N ARG A 29 7.93 -24.57 4.80
CA ARG A 29 8.87 -23.47 4.54
C ARG A 29 9.70 -23.86 3.32
N THR A 30 9.16 -23.62 2.14
CA THR A 30 9.84 -23.80 0.86
C THR A 30 11.10 -22.94 0.84
N GLU A 31 12.25 -23.57 0.57
CA GLU A 31 13.48 -22.86 0.22
C GLU A 31 13.19 -21.97 -0.99
N LEU A 32 13.17 -20.64 -0.79
CA LEU A 32 13.08 -19.67 -1.87
C LEU A 32 14.26 -19.85 -2.83
N LYS A 33 14.02 -19.65 -4.12
CA LYS A 33 15.10 -19.62 -5.11
C LYS A 33 15.97 -18.40 -4.81
N ASP A 34 17.30 -18.53 -4.92
CA ASP A 34 18.31 -17.53 -4.52
C ASP A 34 18.01 -16.08 -4.96
N ARG A 35 17.34 -15.90 -6.11
CA ARG A 35 16.95 -14.58 -6.65
C ARG A 35 15.89 -13.86 -5.81
N GLU A 36 14.86 -14.56 -5.32
CA GLU A 36 13.75 -13.96 -4.58
C GLU A 36 14.19 -13.53 -3.18
N ALA A 37 15.01 -14.38 -2.55
CA ALA A 37 15.69 -14.07 -1.31
C ALA A 37 16.63 -12.87 -1.47
N ALA A 38 17.36 -12.77 -2.59
CA ALA A 38 18.27 -11.64 -2.86
C ALA A 38 17.52 -10.31 -3.04
N ILE A 39 16.39 -10.29 -3.77
CA ILE A 39 15.57 -9.08 -3.96
C ILE A 39 15.00 -8.60 -2.63
N SER A 40 14.34 -9.50 -1.88
CA SER A 40 13.81 -9.17 -0.55
C SER A 40 14.93 -8.69 0.38
N ALA A 41 16.05 -9.41 0.44
CA ALA A 41 17.21 -9.02 1.26
C ALA A 41 17.72 -7.62 0.89
N SER A 42 17.88 -7.29 -0.39
CA SER A 42 18.39 -6.00 -0.85
C SER A 42 17.49 -4.83 -0.47
N LEU A 43 16.17 -5.02 -0.49
CA LEU A 43 15.20 -3.96 -0.16
C LEU A 43 15.01 -3.79 1.36
N TYR A 44 15.33 -4.83 2.14
CA TYR A 44 15.47 -4.76 3.59
C TYR A 44 16.90 -4.40 4.07
N MET A 45 17.86 -4.11 3.17
CA MET A 45 19.20 -3.69 3.57
C MET A 45 19.19 -2.27 4.13
N ASN A 46 19.95 -2.06 5.20
CA ASN A 46 20.22 -0.70 5.70
C ASN A 46 21.18 0.01 4.72
N PRO A 47 20.77 1.12 4.05
CA PRO A 47 21.59 1.79 3.04
C PRO A 47 22.90 2.35 3.59
N ALA A 48 22.94 2.71 4.88
CA ALA A 48 24.10 3.30 5.53
C ALA A 48 25.16 2.26 5.95
N THR A 49 24.78 0.99 6.07
CA THR A 49 25.69 -0.06 6.57
C THR A 49 25.94 -1.18 5.57
N GLY A 50 25.12 -1.30 4.51
CA GLY A 50 25.19 -2.40 3.55
C GLY A 50 24.97 -3.78 4.17
N LYS A 51 24.48 -3.84 5.41
CA LYS A 51 24.21 -5.09 6.12
C LYS A 51 22.75 -5.46 5.94
N ILE A 52 22.51 -6.70 5.54
CA ILE A 52 21.22 -7.37 5.68
C ILE A 52 20.95 -7.45 7.19
N ALA A 53 19.72 -7.12 7.62
CA ALA A 53 19.32 -7.36 9.01
C ALA A 53 19.66 -8.82 9.37
N SER A 54 20.33 -9.05 10.50
CA SER A 54 20.86 -10.38 10.87
C SER A 54 19.80 -11.48 11.01
N ASN A 55 18.52 -11.09 10.93
CA ASN A 55 17.35 -11.94 11.06
C ASN A 55 16.42 -11.74 9.84
N LEU A 56 16.93 -11.87 8.61
CA LEU A 56 16.06 -11.84 7.42
C LEU A 56 15.08 -13.02 7.51
N VAL A 57 13.89 -12.77 8.02
CA VAL A 57 12.78 -13.72 8.01
C VAL A 57 12.28 -13.76 6.58
N VAL A 58 12.17 -14.95 5.99
CA VAL A 58 11.46 -15.12 4.72
C VAL A 58 10.05 -14.56 4.90
N THR A 59 9.77 -13.49 4.18
CA THR A 59 8.52 -12.73 4.29
C THR A 59 7.47 -13.27 3.30
N TRP A 60 6.27 -12.71 3.31
CA TRP A 60 5.10 -13.21 2.58
C TRP A 60 5.04 -12.76 1.11
N GLU A 61 5.87 -11.79 0.72
CA GLU A 61 5.86 -11.11 -0.57
C GLU A 61 6.06 -12.06 -1.76
N PRO A 62 6.98 -13.05 -1.75
CA PRO A 62 7.12 -13.99 -2.87
C PRO A 62 5.88 -14.84 -3.11
N ALA A 63 5.25 -15.34 -2.05
CA ALA A 63 4.02 -16.11 -2.16
C ALA A 63 2.87 -15.25 -2.72
N VAL A 64 2.77 -13.99 -2.28
CA VAL A 64 1.79 -13.03 -2.81
C VAL A 64 2.05 -12.71 -4.27
N ALA A 65 3.31 -12.52 -4.69
CA ALA A 65 3.65 -12.29 -6.10
C ALA A 65 3.21 -13.46 -6.99
N GLU A 66 3.44 -14.70 -6.55
CA GLU A 66 2.97 -15.88 -7.29
C GLU A 66 1.43 -15.94 -7.40
N ILE A 67 0.72 -15.63 -6.30
CA ILE A 67 -0.74 -15.55 -6.29
C ILE A 67 -1.23 -14.49 -7.28
N LEU A 68 -0.66 -13.29 -7.23
CA LEU A 68 -1.04 -12.19 -8.10
C LEU A 68 -0.83 -12.52 -9.57
N ASP A 69 0.29 -13.15 -9.94
CA ASP A 69 0.53 -13.56 -11.32
C ASP A 69 -0.53 -14.57 -11.81
N ARG A 70 -0.89 -15.56 -10.96
CA ARG A 70 -1.95 -16.53 -11.28
C ARG A 70 -3.33 -15.88 -11.38
N MET A 71 -3.72 -15.07 -10.39
CA MET A 71 -5.03 -14.40 -10.33
C MET A 71 -5.22 -13.45 -11.51
N THR A 72 -4.18 -12.71 -11.90
CA THR A 72 -4.25 -11.78 -13.02
C THR A 72 -4.50 -12.51 -14.35
N ARG A 73 -3.93 -13.72 -14.54
CA ARG A 73 -4.19 -14.55 -15.74
C ARG A 73 -5.63 -15.09 -15.81
N LEU A 74 -6.28 -15.26 -14.66
CA LEU A 74 -7.66 -15.75 -14.56
C LEU A 74 -8.71 -14.62 -14.56
N SER A 75 -8.25 -13.38 -14.41
CA SER A 75 -9.10 -12.21 -14.27
C SER A 75 -9.51 -11.59 -15.61
N ASN A 76 -10.39 -10.60 -15.56
CA ASN A 76 -10.85 -9.89 -16.76
C ASN A 76 -9.66 -9.21 -17.47
N PRO A 77 -9.34 -9.59 -18.73
CA PRO A 77 -8.19 -9.03 -19.43
C PRO A 77 -8.35 -7.55 -19.83
N ASN A 78 -9.57 -7.00 -19.77
CA ASN A 78 -9.87 -5.64 -20.19
C ASN A 78 -9.65 -4.58 -19.09
N ARG A 79 -9.26 -4.98 -17.87
CA ARG A 79 -8.90 -4.06 -16.79
C ARG A 79 -7.77 -4.63 -15.95
N PRO A 80 -6.96 -3.79 -15.28
CA PRO A 80 -5.97 -4.29 -14.34
C PRO A 80 -6.62 -5.00 -13.15
N PHE A 81 -5.87 -5.93 -12.58
CA PHE A 81 -6.16 -6.52 -11.27
C PHE A 81 -5.77 -5.51 -10.19
N LEU A 82 -6.74 -5.09 -9.37
CA LEU A 82 -6.56 -4.06 -8.35
C LEU A 82 -6.29 -4.69 -6.98
N VAL A 83 -5.15 -4.36 -6.39
CA VAL A 83 -4.74 -4.86 -5.07
C VAL A 83 -4.71 -3.71 -4.08
N GLY A 84 -5.44 -3.82 -2.98
CA GLY A 84 -5.33 -2.89 -1.85
C GLY A 84 -4.34 -3.41 -0.82
N LEU A 85 -3.15 -2.83 -0.74
CA LEU A 85 -2.13 -3.18 0.26
C LEU A 85 -2.20 -2.20 1.44
N VAL A 86 -2.71 -2.67 2.56
CA VAL A 86 -2.92 -1.86 3.76
C VAL A 86 -1.92 -2.23 4.84
N GLY A 87 -1.40 -1.23 5.53
CA GLY A 87 -0.58 -1.42 6.71
C GLY A 87 -0.59 -0.17 7.56
N ILE A 88 -0.33 -0.31 8.86
CA ILE A 88 -0.21 0.85 9.74
C ILE A 88 1.01 1.72 9.36
N PRO A 89 1.05 3.01 9.73
CA PRO A 89 2.25 3.82 9.59
C PRO A 89 3.49 3.09 10.15
N GLY A 90 4.57 3.00 9.37
CA GLY A 90 5.80 2.32 9.78
C GLY A 90 5.78 0.78 9.66
N SER A 91 4.75 0.17 9.06
CA SER A 91 4.64 -1.29 8.90
C SER A 91 5.56 -1.90 7.84
N GLY A 92 6.15 -1.07 6.96
CA GLY A 92 6.92 -1.51 5.80
C GLY A 92 6.12 -1.67 4.51
N LYS A 93 4.85 -1.24 4.47
CA LYS A 93 3.95 -1.43 3.30
C LYS A 93 4.52 -0.97 1.96
N SER A 94 5.19 0.17 1.90
CA SER A 94 5.74 0.70 0.64
C SER A 94 6.92 -0.16 0.16
N THR A 95 7.79 -0.59 1.07
CA THR A 95 8.85 -1.56 0.78
C THR A 95 8.30 -2.90 0.31
N SER A 96 7.26 -3.44 0.96
CA SER A 96 6.61 -4.67 0.51
C SER A 96 5.93 -4.51 -0.86
N ALA A 97 5.32 -3.36 -1.14
CA ALA A 97 4.74 -3.08 -2.46
C ALA A 97 5.82 -3.14 -3.55
N GLU A 98 6.96 -2.47 -3.33
CA GLU A 98 8.11 -2.48 -4.22
C GLU A 98 8.65 -3.91 -4.44
N ILE A 99 8.86 -4.67 -3.35
CA ILE A 99 9.30 -6.07 -3.44
C ILE A 99 8.34 -6.88 -4.30
N VAL A 100 7.03 -6.81 -4.04
CA VAL A 100 6.03 -7.56 -4.81
C VAL A 100 6.06 -7.15 -6.28
N THR A 101 6.14 -5.86 -6.60
CA THR A 101 6.25 -5.41 -7.99
C THR A 101 7.53 -5.89 -8.68
N SER A 102 8.67 -5.86 -8.00
CA SER A 102 9.94 -6.37 -8.54
C SER A 102 9.89 -7.88 -8.79
N LEU A 103 9.20 -8.64 -7.92
CA LEU A 103 9.04 -10.08 -8.05
C LEU A 103 8.06 -10.48 -9.17
N LEU A 104 7.00 -9.69 -9.39
CA LEU A 104 6.09 -9.87 -10.52
C LEU A 104 6.80 -9.65 -11.86
N GLY A 105 7.91 -8.91 -11.84
CA GLY A 105 8.84 -8.77 -12.93
C GLY A 105 8.25 -8.08 -14.17
N SER A 106 9.05 -8.06 -15.22
CA SER A 106 8.70 -7.46 -16.49
C SER A 106 8.19 -8.48 -17.50
N VAL A 107 7.30 -8.03 -18.41
CA VAL A 107 6.58 -8.90 -19.36
C VAL A 107 7.55 -9.68 -20.27
N ASN A 108 8.72 -9.10 -20.56
CA ASN A 108 9.72 -9.65 -21.48
C ASN A 108 11.13 -9.81 -20.88
N GLY A 109 11.28 -9.64 -19.56
CA GLY A 109 12.60 -9.63 -18.91
C GLY A 109 13.42 -8.35 -19.14
N ASP A 110 12.80 -7.31 -19.70
CA ASP A 110 13.34 -5.96 -19.83
C ASP A 110 12.94 -5.13 -18.61
N GLU A 111 13.89 -4.53 -17.89
CA GLU A 111 13.59 -3.78 -16.66
C GLU A 111 12.63 -2.61 -16.91
N ASP A 112 12.60 -2.06 -18.14
CA ASP A 112 11.71 -0.98 -18.52
C ASP A 112 10.26 -1.44 -18.84
N ASP A 113 9.96 -2.73 -18.78
CA ASP A 113 8.67 -3.33 -19.16
C ASP A 113 7.91 -3.99 -17.98
N GLU A 114 7.86 -3.27 -16.85
CA GLU A 114 7.12 -3.70 -15.65
C GLU A 114 5.62 -3.96 -15.90
N ARG A 115 5.13 -5.14 -15.52
CA ARG A 115 3.70 -5.49 -15.68
C ARG A 115 2.81 -4.92 -14.57
N SER A 116 3.42 -4.46 -13.48
CA SER A 116 2.76 -3.97 -12.28
C SER A 116 3.21 -2.58 -11.91
N ILE A 117 2.34 -1.79 -11.28
CA ILE A 117 2.67 -0.45 -10.79
C ILE A 117 2.12 -0.25 -9.37
N VAL A 118 2.88 0.49 -8.55
CA VAL A 118 2.43 0.95 -7.23
C VAL A 118 1.75 2.32 -7.36
N MET A 119 0.59 2.46 -6.72
CA MET A 119 -0.16 3.71 -6.58
C MET A 119 -0.21 4.09 -5.09
N PRO A 120 0.65 5.01 -4.63
CA PRO A 120 0.67 5.40 -3.22
C PRO A 120 -0.50 6.32 -2.87
N MET A 121 -1.26 5.95 -1.83
CA MET A 121 -2.33 6.78 -1.25
C MET A 121 -1.80 8.15 -0.79
N ASP A 122 -0.53 8.22 -0.38
CA ASP A 122 0.09 9.45 0.12
C ASP A 122 0.10 10.58 -0.93
N GLY A 123 0.05 10.27 -2.23
CA GLY A 123 -0.08 11.28 -3.28
C GLY A 123 -1.41 12.05 -3.24
N TYR A 124 -2.39 11.55 -2.49
CA TYR A 124 -3.73 12.13 -2.36
C TYR A 124 -3.92 12.85 -1.01
N HIS A 125 -2.84 13.25 -0.34
CA HIS A 125 -2.94 14.27 0.71
C HIS A 125 -3.51 15.57 0.13
N LEU A 126 -4.34 16.26 0.90
CA LEU A 126 -4.72 17.63 0.56
C LEU A 126 -3.46 18.51 0.59
N PRO A 127 -3.21 19.39 -0.39
CA PRO A 127 -2.04 20.26 -0.37
C PRO A 127 -1.98 21.11 0.91
N LEU A 128 -0.78 21.35 1.45
CA LEU A 128 -0.58 22.16 2.66
C LEU A 128 -1.21 23.56 2.51
N LYS A 129 -1.12 24.13 1.31
CA LYS A 129 -1.79 25.39 0.98
C LYS A 129 -3.31 25.30 1.16
N THR A 130 -3.93 24.22 0.70
CA THR A 130 -5.37 23.99 0.86
C THR A 130 -5.75 23.82 2.33
N LEU A 131 -4.95 23.10 3.13
CA LEU A 131 -5.20 22.98 4.57
C LEU A 131 -5.06 24.32 5.30
N ALA A 132 -4.10 25.16 4.89
CA ALA A 132 -3.85 26.48 5.49
C ALA A 132 -5.00 27.48 5.28
N GLU A 133 -5.88 27.23 4.29
CA GLU A 133 -7.06 28.04 4.00
C GLU A 133 -8.28 27.64 4.87
N SER A 134 -8.19 26.55 5.65
CA SER A 134 -9.27 26.08 6.53
C SER A 134 -9.33 26.84 7.87
N ASP A 135 -10.53 26.99 8.43
CA ASP A 135 -10.76 27.61 9.74
C ASP A 135 -10.02 26.90 10.89
N ASN A 136 -9.73 25.60 10.74
CA ASN A 136 -8.98 24.77 11.68
C ASN A 136 -7.59 24.34 11.17
N ALA A 137 -6.97 25.15 10.30
CA ALA A 137 -5.67 24.88 9.67
C ALA A 137 -4.60 24.34 10.62
N ALA A 138 -4.43 24.95 11.80
CA ALA A 138 -3.40 24.55 12.76
C ALA A 138 -3.56 23.09 13.23
N ASP A 139 -4.81 22.65 13.43
CA ASP A 139 -5.13 21.30 13.85
C ASP A 139 -4.95 20.29 12.69
N LEU A 140 -5.43 20.63 11.48
CA LEU A 140 -5.26 19.79 10.29
C LEU A 140 -3.78 19.59 9.93
N ILE A 141 -2.98 20.65 10.00
CA ILE A 141 -1.53 20.59 9.73
C ILE A 141 -0.82 19.77 10.83
N TYR A 142 -1.18 19.96 12.10
CA TYR A 142 -0.59 19.18 13.19
C TYR A 142 -0.90 17.68 13.05
N ARG A 143 -2.16 17.35 12.73
CA ARG A 143 -2.68 15.99 12.56
C ARG A 143 -2.47 15.40 11.17
N ARG A 144 -1.65 16.04 10.31
CA ARG A 144 -1.39 15.60 8.94
C ARG A 144 -1.12 14.09 8.88
N GLY A 145 -1.87 13.38 8.04
CA GLY A 145 -1.93 11.92 8.00
C GLY A 145 -3.19 11.33 8.65
N ALA A 146 -4.03 12.14 9.30
CA ALA A 146 -5.39 11.76 9.71
C ALA A 146 -6.33 11.66 8.48
N PRO A 147 -7.46 10.91 8.56
CA PRO A 147 -8.32 10.66 7.40
C PRO A 147 -8.83 11.94 6.70
N ASP A 148 -9.13 12.98 7.48
CA ASP A 148 -9.63 14.28 7.04
C ASP A 148 -8.58 15.17 6.38
N THR A 149 -7.32 14.71 6.30
CA THR A 149 -6.20 15.43 5.67
C THR A 149 -5.87 14.91 4.27
N PHE A 150 -6.71 14.01 3.74
CA PHE A 150 -6.62 13.42 2.40
C PHE A 150 -7.84 13.78 1.56
N ASP A 151 -7.72 13.57 0.26
CA ASP A 151 -8.82 13.60 -0.70
C ASP A 151 -9.14 12.17 -1.20
N PRO A 152 -9.98 11.41 -0.46
CA PRO A 152 -10.37 10.07 -0.88
C PRO A 152 -11.21 10.05 -2.16
N ALA A 153 -11.87 11.16 -2.51
CA ALA A 153 -12.67 11.26 -3.73
C ALA A 153 -11.76 11.30 -4.97
N SER A 154 -10.70 12.13 -4.95
CA SER A 154 -9.71 12.16 -6.03
C SER A 154 -9.00 10.80 -6.21
N LEU A 155 -8.69 10.10 -5.10
CA LEU A 155 -8.13 8.74 -5.17
C LEU A 155 -9.12 7.75 -5.80
N TYR A 156 -10.38 7.80 -5.39
CA TYR A 156 -11.45 6.98 -5.94
C TYR A 156 -11.60 7.18 -7.44
N ASP A 157 -11.64 8.43 -7.90
CA ASP A 157 -11.79 8.77 -9.32
C ASP A 157 -10.59 8.27 -10.14
N ALA A 158 -9.37 8.40 -9.62
CA ALA A 158 -8.16 7.90 -10.28
C ALA A 158 -8.16 6.37 -10.41
N ILE A 159 -8.56 5.64 -9.36
CA ILE A 159 -8.69 4.18 -9.42
C ILE A 159 -9.78 3.77 -10.42
N CYS A 160 -10.91 4.49 -10.45
CA CYS A 160 -11.98 4.23 -11.40
C CYS A 160 -11.53 4.47 -12.86
N GLU A 161 -10.78 5.53 -13.13
CA GLU A 161 -10.21 5.79 -14.46
C GLU A 161 -9.22 4.69 -14.88
N ILE A 162 -8.38 4.22 -13.96
CA ILE A 162 -7.48 3.08 -14.19
C ILE A 162 -8.28 1.81 -14.51
N ALA A 163 -9.32 1.51 -13.74
CA ALA A 163 -10.06 0.26 -13.85
C ALA A 163 -11.04 0.21 -15.04
N TYR A 164 -11.70 1.33 -15.33
CA TYR A 164 -12.87 1.37 -16.22
C TYR A 164 -12.82 2.51 -17.24
N GLY A 165 -11.86 3.41 -17.12
CA GLY A 165 -11.65 4.51 -18.05
C GLY A 165 -11.13 4.06 -19.40
N SER A 166 -11.05 5.02 -20.33
CA SER A 166 -10.62 4.79 -21.71
C SER A 166 -9.25 5.39 -22.03
N ASN A 167 -8.67 6.19 -21.13
CA ASN A 167 -7.36 6.78 -21.39
C ASN A 167 -6.28 5.70 -21.39
N GLU A 168 -5.38 5.76 -22.37
CA GLU A 168 -4.21 4.86 -22.43
C GLU A 168 -3.27 5.12 -21.27
N THR A 169 -3.12 6.39 -20.91
CA THR A 169 -2.22 6.84 -19.85
C THR A 169 -3.00 7.59 -18.78
N VAL A 170 -2.75 7.26 -17.52
CA VAL A 170 -3.30 7.95 -16.35
C VAL A 170 -2.14 8.39 -15.46
N THR A 171 -1.98 9.70 -15.25
CA THR A 171 -0.97 10.23 -14.33
C THR A 171 -1.55 10.30 -12.92
N MET A 172 -0.70 10.01 -11.93
CA MET A 172 -1.06 10.00 -10.53
C MET A 172 -0.05 10.83 -9.74
N PRO A 173 -0.49 11.54 -8.69
CA PRO A 173 0.43 12.22 -7.80
C PRO A 173 1.23 11.20 -6.98
N GLY A 174 2.44 11.59 -6.58
CA GLY A 174 3.17 10.95 -5.49
C GLY A 174 3.32 11.93 -4.35
N PHE A 175 4.25 11.68 -3.44
CA PHE A 175 4.40 12.47 -2.22
C PHE A 175 5.87 12.71 -1.90
N ASP A 176 6.22 13.95 -1.60
CA ASP A 176 7.55 14.30 -1.13
C ASP A 176 7.55 14.34 0.41
N HIS A 177 8.18 13.36 1.05
CA HIS A 177 8.24 13.28 2.51
C HIS A 177 9.16 14.33 3.14
N ALA A 178 10.09 14.94 2.40
CA ALA A 178 10.93 16.02 2.92
C ALA A 178 10.16 17.34 2.96
N VAL A 179 9.28 17.56 1.98
CA VAL A 179 8.40 18.74 1.92
C VAL A 179 7.10 18.53 2.70
N GLY A 180 6.59 17.30 2.76
CA GLY A 180 5.31 16.95 3.37
C GLY A 180 4.09 17.26 2.49
N ASP A 181 4.25 17.31 1.17
CA ASP A 181 3.19 17.70 0.23
C ASP A 181 3.16 16.80 -1.03
N PRO A 182 1.99 16.65 -1.70
CA PRO A 182 1.88 15.82 -2.88
C PRO A 182 2.60 16.46 -4.08
N VAL A 183 3.17 15.60 -4.93
CA VAL A 183 3.87 15.98 -6.16
C VAL A 183 3.05 15.49 -7.35
N PRO A 184 2.58 16.38 -8.24
CA PRO A 184 1.75 15.98 -9.37
C PRO A 184 2.53 15.15 -10.40
N ASN A 185 1.84 14.21 -11.06
CA ASN A 185 2.36 13.42 -12.20
C ASN A 185 3.64 12.61 -11.90
N GLN A 186 3.82 12.15 -10.67
CA GLN A 186 5.00 11.36 -10.27
C GLN A 186 4.92 9.91 -10.73
N HIS A 187 3.71 9.36 -10.88
CA HIS A 187 3.49 8.00 -11.34
C HIS A 187 2.61 8.00 -12.60
N THR A 188 2.83 7.02 -13.47
CA THR A 188 2.11 6.93 -14.75
C THR A 188 1.65 5.51 -14.99
N PHE A 189 0.33 5.29 -14.96
CA PHE A 189 -0.28 4.05 -15.39
C PHE A 189 -0.40 4.03 -16.92
N VAL A 190 -0.03 2.92 -17.57
CA VAL A 190 -0.16 2.68 -19.01
C VAL A 190 -0.99 1.41 -19.21
N ARG A 191 -2.16 1.53 -19.84
CA ARG A 191 -3.18 0.47 -19.93
C ARG A 191 -2.73 -0.74 -20.74
N SER A 192 -2.00 -0.50 -21.83
CA SER A 192 -1.41 -1.57 -22.64
C SER A 192 -0.39 -2.40 -21.87
N LYS A 193 0.33 -1.80 -20.92
CA LYS A 193 1.43 -2.40 -20.15
C LYS A 193 1.00 -2.96 -18.78
N HIS A 194 0.45 -2.13 -17.91
CA HIS A 194 0.18 -2.52 -16.51
C HIS A 194 -1.08 -3.38 -16.39
N LYS A 195 -0.90 -4.61 -15.92
CA LYS A 195 -1.98 -5.57 -15.66
C LYS A 195 -2.32 -5.71 -14.18
N ILE A 196 -1.45 -5.21 -13.31
CA ILE A 196 -1.62 -5.25 -11.85
C ILE A 196 -1.37 -3.84 -11.32
N VAL A 197 -2.27 -3.34 -10.48
CA VAL A 197 -2.09 -2.06 -9.79
C VAL A 197 -2.18 -2.33 -8.29
N ILE A 198 -1.10 -2.06 -7.58
CA ILE A 198 -1.03 -2.17 -6.13
C ILE A 198 -1.25 -0.78 -5.56
N VAL A 199 -2.43 -0.53 -5.03
CA VAL A 199 -2.73 0.70 -4.29
C VAL A 199 -2.30 0.46 -2.85
N GLU A 200 -1.35 1.24 -2.34
CA GLU A 200 -0.85 1.09 -0.98
C GLU A 200 -1.24 2.29 -0.11
N GLY A 201 -1.69 2.04 1.12
CA GLY A 201 -2.13 3.12 2.01
C GLY A 201 -2.69 2.64 3.35
N ILE A 202 -2.87 3.56 4.29
CA ILE A 202 -3.35 3.22 5.65
C ILE A 202 -4.88 3.21 5.76
N TYR A 203 -5.60 3.93 4.88
CA TYR A 203 -7.07 4.08 4.94
C TYR A 203 -7.84 3.38 3.83
N LEU A 204 -7.21 2.57 2.98
CA LEU A 204 -7.90 1.92 1.85
C LEU A 204 -9.04 0.97 2.27
N LEU A 205 -9.01 0.50 3.52
CA LEU A 205 -10.04 -0.33 4.14
C LEU A 205 -10.86 0.38 5.22
N HIS A 206 -10.62 1.69 5.43
CA HIS A 206 -11.33 2.48 6.42
C HIS A 206 -12.81 2.63 6.05
N ASP A 207 -13.70 2.58 7.05
CA ASP A 207 -15.15 2.58 6.85
C ASP A 207 -15.87 3.79 7.47
N ALA A 208 -15.16 4.91 7.55
CA ALA A 208 -15.70 6.22 7.90
C ALA A 208 -14.97 7.33 7.11
N ASP A 209 -15.35 8.59 7.39
CA ASP A 209 -14.64 9.80 6.94
C ASP A 209 -14.47 9.93 5.41
N GLY A 210 -15.43 9.37 4.64
CA GLY A 210 -15.42 9.42 3.17
C GLY A 210 -14.63 8.29 2.49
N TRP A 211 -14.07 7.35 3.25
CA TRP A 211 -13.29 6.22 2.75
C TRP A 211 -14.11 4.95 2.48
N GLU A 212 -15.38 4.93 2.87
CA GLU A 212 -16.23 3.73 2.97
C GLU A 212 -16.34 2.94 1.66
N ILE A 213 -16.28 3.65 0.54
CA ILE A 213 -16.42 3.07 -0.80
C ILE A 213 -15.11 2.42 -1.30
N MET A 214 -13.96 2.87 -0.79
CA MET A 214 -12.63 2.52 -1.30
C MET A 214 -12.40 1.00 -1.34
N LYS A 215 -12.75 0.31 -0.25
CA LYS A 215 -12.59 -1.14 -0.11
C LYS A 215 -13.31 -1.97 -1.16
N ARG A 216 -14.35 -1.41 -1.82
CA ARG A 216 -15.13 -2.11 -2.85
C ARG A 216 -14.47 -2.09 -4.22
N LEU A 217 -13.40 -1.31 -4.40
CA LEU A 217 -12.71 -1.18 -5.68
C LEU A 217 -11.72 -2.32 -5.94
N PHE A 218 -11.20 -2.94 -4.88
CA PHE A 218 -10.12 -3.92 -5.00
C PHE A 218 -10.63 -5.32 -5.33
N ASP A 219 -9.89 -6.02 -6.19
CA ASP A 219 -10.09 -7.45 -6.43
C ASP A 219 -9.55 -8.28 -5.28
N TRP A 220 -8.51 -7.78 -4.61
CA TRP A 220 -7.91 -8.43 -3.45
C TRP A 220 -7.31 -7.41 -2.49
N THR A 221 -7.46 -7.64 -1.20
CA THR A 221 -6.92 -6.74 -0.17
C THR A 221 -6.05 -7.51 0.82
N ILE A 222 -4.88 -6.94 1.11
CA ILE A 222 -3.86 -7.53 1.97
C ILE A 222 -3.59 -6.54 3.09
N TYR A 223 -3.73 -6.99 4.33
CA TYR A 223 -3.35 -6.22 5.51
C TYR A 223 -2.04 -6.76 6.11
N ILE A 224 -1.05 -5.88 6.21
CA ILE A 224 0.22 -6.13 6.90
C ILE A 224 0.03 -5.85 8.39
N ASP A 225 -0.18 -6.91 9.16
CA ASP A 225 -0.29 -6.87 10.62
C ASP A 225 1.11 -6.70 11.24
N ALA A 226 1.29 -5.58 11.92
CA ALA A 226 2.54 -5.18 12.55
C ALA A 226 2.26 -4.71 13.99
N ASP A 227 3.29 -4.80 14.84
CA ASP A 227 3.22 -4.28 16.19
C ASP A 227 3.21 -2.75 16.18
N ILE A 228 2.17 -2.14 16.78
CA ILE A 228 2.02 -0.68 16.76
C ILE A 228 3.18 -0.02 17.48
N ASP A 229 3.61 -0.54 18.63
CA ASP A 229 4.67 0.11 19.42
C ASP A 229 6.00 0.11 18.66
N ALA A 230 6.39 -1.00 18.07
CA ALA A 230 7.57 -1.09 17.21
C ALA A 230 7.49 -0.14 16.00
N CYS A 231 6.31 -0.05 15.37
CA CYS A 231 6.09 0.88 14.25
C CYS A 231 6.21 2.35 14.69
N ILE A 232 5.65 2.72 15.84
CA ILE A 232 5.77 4.07 16.40
C ILE A 232 7.22 4.41 16.69
N GLU A 233 8.00 3.51 17.32
CA GLU A 233 9.42 3.76 17.59
C GLU A 233 10.23 3.96 16.29
N ARG A 234 9.93 3.21 15.23
CA ARG A 234 10.55 3.45 13.91
C ARG A 234 10.19 4.81 13.33
N LEU A 235 8.92 5.23 13.46
CA LEU A 235 8.48 6.54 13.00
C LEU A 235 9.16 7.67 13.77
N LYS A 236 9.36 7.53 15.09
CA LYS A 236 10.09 8.51 15.90
C LYS A 236 11.51 8.75 15.39
N ILE A 237 12.17 7.72 14.86
CA ILE A 237 13.50 7.83 14.25
C ILE A 237 13.40 8.41 12.84
N ARG A 238 12.53 7.86 11.99
CA ARG A 238 12.37 8.27 10.59
C ARG A 238 11.98 9.74 10.46
N ASN A 239 11.07 10.21 11.32
CA ASN A 239 10.50 11.54 11.23
C ASN A 239 11.43 12.64 11.80
N GLN A 240 12.62 12.30 12.33
CA GLN A 240 13.63 13.28 12.80
C GLN A 240 14.13 14.22 11.71
N CYS A 241 13.97 13.85 10.44
CA CYS A 241 14.32 14.70 9.32
C CYS A 241 13.26 15.75 8.96
N ILE A 242 12.06 15.71 9.57
CA ILE A 242 10.98 16.65 9.25
C ILE A 242 11.38 18.05 9.70
N PRO A 243 11.45 19.04 8.78
CA PRO A 243 11.83 20.40 9.14
C PRO A 243 10.83 21.03 10.12
N GLY A 244 11.35 21.83 11.06
CA GLY A 244 10.52 22.63 11.96
C GLY A 244 10.01 21.92 13.22
N TYR A 245 10.44 20.67 13.47
CA TYR A 245 10.14 19.96 14.71
C TYR A 245 11.42 19.55 15.45
N THR A 246 11.37 19.62 16.79
CA THR A 246 12.36 18.99 17.66
C THR A 246 12.14 17.48 17.78
N PRO A 247 13.16 16.68 18.16
CA PRO A 247 12.99 15.26 18.42
C PRO A 247 11.88 14.95 19.44
N GLU A 248 11.73 15.77 20.48
CA GLU A 248 10.69 15.62 21.50
C GLU A 248 9.29 15.88 20.92
N GLU A 249 9.14 16.89 20.07
CA GLU A 249 7.86 17.19 19.41
C GLU A 249 7.49 16.08 18.41
N ILE A 250 8.46 15.53 17.69
CA ILE A 250 8.25 14.37 16.81
C ILE A 250 7.81 13.15 17.61
N ALA A 251 8.47 12.87 18.73
CA ALA A 251 8.11 11.75 19.59
C ALA A 251 6.66 11.87 20.07
N LYS A 252 6.30 13.05 20.58
CA LYS A 252 4.94 13.35 21.02
C LYS A 252 3.92 13.26 19.89
N ARG A 253 4.25 13.76 18.70
CA ARG A 253 3.39 13.68 17.52
C ARG A 253 3.17 12.23 17.09
N CYS A 254 4.22 11.39 17.09
CA CYS A 254 4.09 9.97 16.76
C CYS A 254 3.20 9.23 17.78
N ASP A 255 3.36 9.53 19.07
CA ASP A 255 2.58 8.89 20.14
C ASP A 255 1.10 9.28 20.12
N ILE A 256 0.75 10.46 19.61
CA ILE A 256 -0.63 10.97 19.59
C ILE A 256 -1.28 10.75 18.22
N VAL A 257 -0.68 11.26 17.15
CA VAL A 257 -1.25 11.31 15.81
C VAL A 257 -1.04 9.98 15.10
N ASP A 258 0.22 9.57 14.91
CA ASP A 258 0.54 8.38 14.13
C ASP A 258 0.01 7.10 14.80
N ARG A 259 0.01 7.03 16.13
CA ARG A 259 -0.60 5.94 16.90
C ARG A 259 -2.11 5.84 16.68
N ARG A 260 -2.83 6.96 16.76
CA ARG A 260 -4.27 6.98 16.51
C ARG A 260 -4.59 6.53 15.08
N ASN A 261 -3.82 7.00 14.11
CA ASN A 261 -3.96 6.59 12.72
C ASN A 261 -3.68 5.08 12.54
N ALA A 262 -2.66 4.55 13.23
CA ALA A 262 -2.34 3.13 13.23
C ALA A 262 -3.47 2.28 13.82
N GLU A 263 -4.05 2.69 14.95
CA GLU A 263 -5.17 2.00 15.58
C GLU A 263 -6.42 1.97 14.69
N MET A 264 -6.81 3.14 14.14
CA MET A 264 -7.94 3.25 13.21
C MET A 264 -7.76 2.38 11.96
N SER A 265 -6.56 2.45 11.35
CA SER A 265 -6.19 1.65 10.18
C SER A 265 -6.26 0.15 10.49
N ARG A 266 -5.62 -0.31 11.59
CA ARG A 266 -5.61 -1.71 12.01
C ARG A 266 -7.03 -2.24 12.22
N ASP A 267 -7.84 -1.51 12.96
CA ASP A 267 -9.17 -1.99 13.38
C ASP A 267 -10.07 -2.18 12.15
N SER A 268 -10.00 -1.25 11.19
CA SER A 268 -10.72 -1.36 9.92
C SER A 268 -10.14 -2.49 9.06
N ALA A 269 -8.81 -2.56 8.91
CA ALA A 269 -8.14 -3.53 8.05
C ALA A 269 -8.34 -4.97 8.53
N ARG A 270 -8.30 -5.24 9.84
CA ARG A 270 -8.58 -6.58 10.40
C ARG A 270 -10.01 -7.06 10.13
N LYS A 271 -10.95 -6.12 9.95
CA LYS A 271 -12.35 -6.44 9.66
C LYS A 271 -12.60 -6.74 8.18
N TYR A 272 -11.88 -6.06 7.28
CA TYR A 272 -12.21 -6.05 5.86
C TYR A 272 -11.16 -6.65 4.92
N ALA A 273 -9.93 -6.90 5.39
CA ALA A 273 -8.90 -7.46 4.53
C ALA A 273 -9.21 -8.90 4.13
N SER A 274 -9.03 -9.20 2.84
CA SER A 274 -9.17 -10.56 2.31
C SER A 274 -8.05 -11.48 2.80
N GLN A 275 -6.86 -10.95 3.04
CA GLN A 275 -5.72 -11.66 3.61
C GLN A 275 -5.00 -10.80 4.65
N ILE A 276 -4.56 -11.44 5.74
CA ILE A 276 -3.69 -10.83 6.75
C ILE A 276 -2.34 -11.53 6.72
N VAL A 277 -1.28 -10.73 6.64
CA VAL A 277 0.12 -11.19 6.63
C VAL A 277 0.90 -10.51 7.75
N LYS A 278 1.90 -11.17 8.31
CA LYS A 278 2.74 -10.58 9.37
C LYS A 278 3.86 -9.77 8.75
N SER A 279 4.08 -8.55 9.24
CA SER A 279 5.22 -7.74 8.79
C SER A 279 6.55 -8.47 9.03
N GLY A 280 7.41 -8.47 8.00
CA GLY A 280 8.80 -8.94 8.12
C GLY A 280 9.72 -7.92 8.80
N ALA A 281 9.27 -6.68 8.93
CA ALA A 281 9.91 -5.68 9.76
C ALA A 281 9.47 -5.92 11.21
N SER A 282 10.11 -6.89 11.88
CA SER A 282 10.08 -7.08 13.33
C SER A 282 11.42 -6.68 13.93
#